data_AF-A0A960LQT8-F1
#
_entry.id   AF-A0A960LQT8-F1
#
_cell.length_a   1.000
_cell.length_b   1.000
_cell.length_c   1.000
_cell.angle_alpha   90.00
_cell.angle_beta   90.00
_cell.angle_gamma   90.00
#
_symmetry.space_group_name_H-M   'P 1'
#
loop_
_entity.id
_entity.type
_entity.pdbx_description
1 polymer ?
#
loop_
_entity_poly.entity_id
_entity_poly.type
_entity_poly.pdbx_seq_one_letter_code
_entity_poly.pdbx_strand_id
1 'polypeptide(L)'
;MGATIFGATLAAPFLFAGFGLDWGWMAPVLFQVGWCLAEGVNTGWHRPAAIPKQLAALQLPILTGVVALCVTFASLSECFLTLREGGGLGEGSSLMMGLGFLIGGLGIPLRQLAIRTLGNRFRDEVSLGEDHEIETGGIYRWLVHPGELGFGLAMLGTVFLCRSLVGFSLFLVALLPLMLIRVRRENQLIRRATADSTIILE
;
A
#
# COMPACT_ATOMS: atom_id res chain seq x y z
N MET A 1 -10.14 0.17 -14.16
CA MET A 1 -10.21 -0.70 -12.96
C MET A 1 -10.20 0.06 -11.62
N GLY A 2 -10.50 1.37 -11.58
CA GLY A 2 -10.66 2.13 -10.33
C GLY A 2 -12.11 2.27 -9.84
N ALA A 3 -13.08 1.79 -10.61
CA ALA A 3 -14.52 1.97 -10.31
C ALA A 3 -15.08 0.88 -9.38
N THR A 4 -14.44 -0.28 -9.27
CA THR A 4 -14.97 -1.42 -8.50
C THR A 4 -14.66 -1.33 -7.00
N ILE A 5 -13.65 -0.55 -6.59
CA ILE A 5 -13.29 -0.35 -5.18
C ILE A 5 -14.18 0.74 -4.53
N PHE A 6 -14.76 1.64 -5.33
CA PHE A 6 -15.56 2.76 -4.83
C PHE A 6 -16.95 2.33 -4.30
N GLY A 7 -17.53 1.25 -4.84
CA GLY A 7 -18.86 0.77 -4.48
C GLY A 7 -18.93 0.08 -3.10
N ALA A 8 -17.86 -0.61 -2.68
CA ALA A 8 -17.84 -1.31 -1.40
C ALA A 8 -17.66 -0.35 -0.20
N THR A 9 -16.98 0.78 -0.41
CA THR A 9 -16.72 1.79 0.64
C THR A 9 -17.97 2.60 1.00
N LEU A 10 -18.90 2.77 0.07
CA LEU A 10 -20.13 3.57 0.28
C LEU A 10 -21.25 2.82 1.03
N ALA A 11 -21.18 1.49 1.13
CA ALA A 11 -22.12 0.69 1.93
C ALA A 11 -21.74 0.63 3.42
N ALA A 12 -20.53 1.04 3.77
CA ALA A 12 -20.01 1.06 5.13
C ALA A 12 -20.91 1.81 6.14
N PRO A 13 -21.52 2.98 5.85
CA PRO A 13 -22.25 3.76 6.85
C PRO A 13 -23.46 3.04 7.44
N PHE A 14 -24.07 2.10 6.69
CA PHE A 14 -25.29 1.42 7.11
C PHE A 14 -25.04 0.20 8.00
N LEU A 15 -23.80 -0.32 8.07
CA LEU A 15 -23.42 -1.36 9.03
C LEU A 15 -23.11 -0.83 10.44
N PHE A 16 -23.01 0.50 10.60
CA PHE A 16 -22.64 1.17 11.87
C PHE A 16 -23.83 1.79 12.63
N ALA A 17 -25.07 1.55 12.20
CA ALA A 17 -26.26 1.95 12.93
C ALA A 17 -26.35 1.18 14.26
N GLY A 18 -25.70 1.68 15.31
CA GLY A 18 -25.65 1.07 16.64
C GLY A 18 -24.36 1.34 17.43
N PHE A 19 -23.28 1.79 16.76
CA PHE A 19 -22.06 2.21 17.46
C PHE A 19 -22.12 3.70 17.79
N GLY A 20 -21.85 4.05 19.05
CA GLY A 20 -21.59 5.43 19.44
C GLY A 20 -20.34 5.99 18.75
N LEU A 21 -20.12 7.30 18.91
CA LEU A 21 -18.94 8.01 18.42
C LEU A 21 -17.69 7.60 19.23
N ASP A 22 -17.19 6.39 19.00
CA ASP A 22 -16.03 5.81 19.68
C ASP A 22 -14.80 5.84 18.78
N TRP A 23 -13.70 6.37 19.31
CA TRP A 23 -12.43 6.48 18.59
C TRP A 23 -11.85 5.12 18.19
N GLY A 24 -12.25 4.03 18.86
CA GLY A 24 -11.72 2.69 18.64
C GLY A 24 -11.93 2.12 17.25
N TRP A 25 -13.10 2.33 16.66
CA TRP A 25 -13.38 1.90 15.28
C TRP A 25 -13.24 3.05 14.28
N MET A 26 -13.46 4.30 14.72
CA MET A 26 -13.32 5.47 13.84
C MET A 26 -11.87 5.69 13.42
N ALA A 27 -10.89 5.52 14.31
CA ALA A 27 -9.48 5.77 13.99
C ALA A 27 -8.95 4.89 12.84
N PRO A 28 -9.13 3.54 12.85
CA PRO A 28 -8.75 2.71 11.71
C PRO A 28 -9.48 3.08 10.41
N VAL A 29 -10.78 3.38 10.48
CA VAL A 29 -11.58 3.75 9.30
C VAL A 29 -11.10 5.07 8.71
N LEU A 30 -10.89 6.11 9.54
CA LEU A 30 -10.39 7.41 9.11
C LEU A 30 -8.98 7.30 8.51
N PHE A 31 -8.11 6.48 9.11
CA PHE A 31 -6.80 6.17 8.56
C PHE A 31 -6.92 5.57 7.15
N GLN A 32 -7.83 4.63 6.93
CA GLN A 32 -8.05 4.03 5.61
C GLN A 32 -8.63 4.99 4.59
N VAL A 33 -9.59 5.82 5.00
CA VAL A 33 -10.14 6.87 4.13
C VAL A 33 -9.02 7.84 3.75
N GLY A 34 -8.20 8.27 4.70
CA GLY A 34 -7.03 9.13 4.45
C GLY A 34 -6.03 8.50 3.48
N TRP A 35 -5.71 7.21 3.67
CA TRP A 35 -4.87 6.45 2.75
C TRP A 35 -5.43 6.42 1.33
N CYS A 36 -6.70 6.04 1.18
CA CYS A 36 -7.38 5.94 -0.11
C CYS A 36 -7.47 7.30 -0.82
N LEU A 37 -7.71 8.39 -0.09
CA LEU A 37 -7.73 9.75 -0.64
C LEU A 37 -6.33 10.17 -1.09
N ALA A 38 -5.31 9.94 -0.27
CA ALA A 38 -3.93 10.28 -0.60
C ALA A 38 -3.47 9.54 -1.87
N GLU A 39 -3.80 8.26 -1.98
CA GLU A 39 -3.50 7.44 -3.16
C GLU A 39 -4.32 7.87 -4.38
N GLY A 40 -5.62 8.15 -4.20
CA GLY A 40 -6.53 8.55 -5.27
C GLY A 40 -6.17 9.89 -5.90
N VAL A 41 -5.82 10.88 -5.09
CA VAL A 41 -5.35 12.20 -5.57
C VAL A 41 -4.08 12.05 -6.39
N ASN A 42 -3.11 11.27 -5.91
CA ASN A 42 -1.83 11.14 -6.59
C ASN A 42 -1.90 10.30 -7.87
N THR A 43 -2.67 9.21 -7.88
CA THR A 43 -2.89 8.38 -9.08
C THR A 43 -3.78 9.05 -10.12
N GLY A 44 -4.67 9.97 -9.72
CA GLY A 44 -5.45 10.78 -10.65
C GLY A 44 -4.63 11.84 -11.37
N TRP A 45 -3.62 12.40 -10.69
CA TRP A 45 -2.83 13.53 -11.20
C TRP A 45 -1.69 13.13 -12.13
N HIS A 46 -1.10 11.94 -11.93
CA HIS A 46 0.13 11.50 -12.61
C HIS A 46 -0.06 10.34 -13.58
N ARG A 47 -1.27 10.08 -14.10
CA ARG A 47 -1.45 9.00 -15.08
C ARG A 47 -0.68 9.31 -16.37
N PRO A 48 0.33 8.50 -16.76
CA PRO A 48 0.83 8.57 -18.12
C PRO A 48 -0.30 8.17 -19.08
N ALA A 49 -0.26 8.72 -20.30
CA ALA A 49 -1.11 8.30 -21.41
C ALA A 49 -1.07 6.77 -21.55
N ALA A 50 -2.21 6.15 -21.88
CA ALA A 50 -2.39 4.70 -21.87
C ALA A 50 -1.37 3.97 -22.76
N ILE A 51 -0.30 3.45 -22.16
CA ILE A 51 0.63 2.53 -22.81
C ILE A 51 -0.05 1.15 -22.80
N PRO A 52 -0.06 0.40 -23.91
CA PRO A 52 -0.66 -0.93 -23.95
C PRO A 52 0.04 -1.85 -22.93
N LYS A 53 -0.67 -2.13 -21.84
CA LYS A 53 -0.16 -2.92 -20.73
C LYS A 53 -0.10 -4.39 -21.11
N GLN A 54 1.06 -5.02 -20.99
CA GLN A 54 1.14 -6.47 -21.15
C GLN A 54 0.39 -7.15 -20.00
N LEU A 55 -0.66 -7.91 -20.31
CA LEU A 55 -1.53 -8.58 -19.32
C LEU A 55 -0.77 -9.46 -18.31
N ALA A 56 0.35 -10.08 -18.73
CA ALA A 56 1.20 -10.87 -17.85
C ALA A 56 1.96 -10.03 -16.80
N ALA A 57 2.32 -8.78 -17.15
CA ALA A 57 2.98 -7.86 -16.23
C ALA A 57 2.02 -7.29 -15.16
N LEU A 58 0.70 -7.37 -15.38
CA LEU A 58 -0.32 -6.92 -14.41
C LEU A 58 -0.61 -7.92 -13.29
N GLN A 59 -0.23 -9.18 -13.44
CA GLN A 59 -0.64 -10.23 -12.50
C GLN A 59 -0.11 -9.97 -11.08
N LEU A 60 1.15 -9.53 -10.95
CA LEU A 60 1.76 -9.24 -9.66
C LEU A 60 1.13 -8.02 -8.97
N PRO A 61 0.99 -6.85 -9.62
CA PRO A 61 0.30 -5.69 -9.01
C PRO A 61 -1.14 -5.99 -8.62
N ILE A 62 -1.89 -6.72 -9.45
CA ILE A 62 -3.26 -7.13 -9.13
C ILE A 62 -3.27 -8.03 -7.91
N LEU A 63 -2.40 -9.04 -7.88
CA LEU A 63 -2.31 -9.98 -6.75
C LEU A 63 -1.94 -9.26 -5.45
N THR A 64 -0.94 -8.37 -5.48
CA THR A 64 -0.55 -7.55 -4.33
C THR A 64 -1.71 -6.67 -3.86
N GLY A 65 -2.45 -6.06 -4.79
CA GLY A 65 -3.64 -5.26 -4.47
C GLY A 65 -4.77 -6.07 -3.84
N VAL A 66 -5.05 -7.27 -4.36
CA VAL A 66 -6.06 -8.19 -3.80
C VAL A 66 -5.66 -8.64 -2.41
N VAL A 67 -4.41 -9.07 -2.20
CA VAL A 67 -3.93 -9.49 -0.88
C VAL A 67 -3.98 -8.34 0.13
N ALA A 68 -3.63 -7.12 -0.28
CA ALA A 68 -3.73 -5.95 0.59
C ALA A 68 -5.18 -5.62 0.95
N LEU A 69 -6.13 -5.76 0.02
CA LEU A 69 -7.56 -5.66 0.33
C LEU A 69 -8.00 -6.72 1.34
N CYS A 70 -7.54 -7.96 1.20
CA CYS A 70 -7.81 -9.01 2.17
C CYS A 70 -7.22 -8.69 3.56
N VAL A 71 -5.99 -8.18 3.63
CA VAL A 71 -5.36 -7.74 4.90
C VAL A 71 -6.20 -6.66 5.56
N THR A 72 -6.58 -5.62 4.82
CA THR A 72 -7.39 -4.52 5.33
C THR A 72 -8.77 -5.00 5.79
N PHE A 73 -9.43 -5.85 5.01
CA PHE A 73 -10.75 -6.38 5.35
C PHE A 73 -10.70 -7.30 6.58
N ALA A 74 -9.72 -8.21 6.65
CA ALA A 74 -9.50 -9.04 7.83
C ALA A 74 -9.21 -8.19 9.08
N SER A 75 -8.40 -7.13 8.92
CA SER A 75 -8.06 -6.24 10.03
C SER A 75 -9.27 -5.46 10.55
N LEU A 76 -10.06 -4.87 9.65
CA LEU A 76 -11.26 -4.12 10.03
C LEU A 76 -12.35 -5.03 10.63
N SER A 77 -12.52 -6.24 10.10
CA SER A 77 -13.51 -7.19 10.62
C SER A 77 -13.12 -7.71 12.01
N GLU A 78 -11.85 -8.04 12.26
CA GLU A 78 -11.38 -8.46 13.58
C GLU A 78 -11.50 -7.32 14.60
N CYS A 79 -11.15 -6.08 14.22
CA CYS A 79 -11.35 -4.90 15.05
C CYS A 79 -12.84 -4.69 15.38
N PHE A 80 -13.72 -4.81 14.39
CA PHE A 80 -15.16 -4.68 14.56
C PHE A 80 -15.75 -5.73 15.50
N LEU A 81 -15.35 -6.99 15.36
CA LEU A 81 -15.81 -8.09 16.21
C LEU A 81 -15.32 -7.90 17.66
N THR A 82 -14.05 -7.53 17.84
CA THR A 82 -13.46 -7.30 19.17
C THR A 82 -14.21 -6.21 19.95
N LEU A 83 -14.56 -5.11 19.26
CA LEU A 83 -15.33 -4.02 19.87
C LEU A 83 -16.78 -4.41 20.15
N ARG A 84 -17.40 -5.21 19.27
CA ARG A 84 -18.77 -5.72 19.46
C ARG A 84 -18.89 -6.63 20.67
N GLU A 85 -17.89 -7.44 20.95
CA GLU A 85 -17.85 -8.35 22.10
C GLU A 85 -17.65 -7.62 23.44
N GLY A 86 -17.61 -6.29 23.45
CA GLY A 86 -17.34 -5.50 24.65
C GLY A 86 -15.87 -5.60 25.08
N GLY A 87 -14.99 -6.06 24.18
CA GLY A 87 -13.56 -5.99 24.34
C GLY A 87 -13.13 -4.53 24.37
N GLY A 88 -13.15 -3.93 25.56
CA GLY A 88 -12.59 -2.61 25.78
C GLY A 88 -11.15 -2.59 25.28
N LEU A 89 -10.77 -1.49 24.64
CA LEU A 89 -9.39 -1.18 24.30
C LEU A 89 -8.60 -1.06 25.63
N GLY A 90 -8.16 -2.19 26.20
CA GLY A 90 -7.40 -2.21 27.45
C GLY A 90 -6.13 -1.35 27.35
N GLU A 91 -5.43 -1.12 28.46
CA GLU A 91 -4.29 -0.17 28.53
C GLU A 91 -3.23 -0.38 27.43
N GLY A 92 -2.97 -1.61 26.97
CA GLY A 92 -2.07 -1.90 25.85
C GLY A 92 -2.57 -1.44 24.46
N SER A 93 -3.81 -0.99 24.36
CA SER A 93 -4.44 -0.60 23.10
C SER A 93 -4.05 0.78 22.63
N SER A 94 -3.86 1.73 23.55
CA SER A 94 -3.41 3.08 23.22
C SER A 94 -2.01 3.05 22.62
N LEU A 95 -1.14 2.17 23.13
CA LEU A 95 0.22 1.98 22.61
C LEU A 95 0.20 1.37 21.21
N MET A 96 -0.58 0.31 20.95
CA MET A 96 -0.66 -0.28 19.62
C MET A 96 -1.28 0.67 18.59
N MET A 97 -2.29 1.45 18.98
CA MET A 97 -2.87 2.49 18.14
C MET A 97 -1.86 3.61 17.84
N GLY A 98 -1.12 4.08 18.85
CA GLY A 98 -0.07 5.07 18.67
C GLY A 98 1.03 4.59 17.72
N LEU A 99 1.47 3.34 17.87
CA LEU A 99 2.42 2.70 16.95
C LEU A 99 1.83 2.57 15.54
N GLY A 100 0.57 2.15 15.42
CA GLY A 100 -0.10 2.03 14.12
C GLY A 100 -0.20 3.37 13.38
N PHE A 101 -0.56 4.44 14.09
CA PHE A 101 -0.54 5.80 13.54
C PHE A 101 0.85 6.28 13.17
N LEU A 102 1.86 6.00 14.00
CA LEU A 102 3.23 6.40 13.71
C LEU A 102 3.78 5.67 12.49
N ILE A 103 3.61 4.34 12.44
CA ILE A 103 4.11 3.51 11.35
C ILE A 103 3.36 3.80 10.05
N GLY A 104 2.03 3.79 10.09
CA GLY A 104 1.20 4.09 8.92
C GLY A 104 1.32 5.54 8.47
N GLY A 105 1.42 6.47 9.42
CA GLY A 105 1.59 7.90 9.19
C GLY A 105 2.96 8.27 8.61
N LEU A 106 4.00 7.45 8.81
CA LEU A 106 5.28 7.55 8.10
C LEU A 106 5.22 6.88 6.72
N GLY A 107 4.48 5.78 6.59
CA GLY A 107 4.30 5.06 5.34
C GLY A 107 3.60 5.88 4.25
N ILE A 108 2.56 6.64 4.60
CA ILE A 108 1.81 7.51 3.68
C ILE A 108 2.74 8.53 2.99
N PRO A 109 3.41 9.45 3.71
CA PRO A 109 4.31 10.42 3.09
C PRO A 109 5.42 9.77 2.28
N LEU A 110 5.97 8.65 2.74
CA LEU A 110 7.04 7.95 2.03
C LEU A 110 6.57 7.49 0.64
N ARG A 111 5.38 6.90 0.56
CA ARG A 111 4.75 6.53 -0.71
C ARG A 111 4.43 7.76 -1.56
N GLN A 112 3.90 8.83 -0.96
CA GLN A 112 3.58 10.03 -1.72
C GLN A 112 4.82 10.75 -2.26
N LEU A 113 5.92 10.76 -1.51
CA LEU A 113 7.20 11.29 -1.98
C LEU A 113 7.77 10.44 -3.12
N ALA A 114 7.64 9.11 -3.04
CA ALA A 114 8.05 8.21 -4.12
C ALA A 114 7.27 8.49 -5.42
N ILE A 115 5.93 8.58 -5.33
CA ILE A 115 5.06 8.89 -6.48
C ILE A 115 5.39 10.28 -7.06
N ARG A 116 5.57 11.30 -6.20
CA ARG A 116 5.91 12.65 -6.66
C ARG A 116 7.30 12.75 -7.29
N THR A 117 8.27 12.00 -6.78
CA THR A 117 9.64 12.01 -7.32
C THR A 117 9.69 11.34 -8.70
N LEU A 118 8.94 10.25 -8.90
CA LEU A 118 8.85 9.57 -10.19
C LEU A 118 7.87 10.24 -11.17
N GLY A 119 6.83 10.91 -10.67
CA GLY A 119 5.80 11.57 -11.48
C GLY A 119 5.18 10.63 -12.51
N ASN A 120 5.18 11.04 -13.79
CA ASN A 120 4.66 10.25 -14.92
C ASN A 120 5.42 8.93 -15.18
N ARG A 121 6.59 8.74 -14.56
CA ARG A 121 7.38 7.50 -14.66
C ARG A 121 7.05 6.49 -13.56
N PHE A 122 6.16 6.82 -12.62
CA PHE A 122 5.70 5.86 -11.62
C PHE A 122 4.88 4.77 -12.30
N ARG A 123 5.48 3.59 -12.49
CA ARG A 123 4.81 2.43 -13.08
C ARG A 123 4.59 1.38 -12.02
N ASP A 124 3.34 0.94 -11.89
CA ASP A 124 3.04 -0.25 -11.08
C ASP A 124 3.55 -1.54 -11.73
N GLU A 125 3.79 -1.52 -13.03
CA GLU A 125 4.29 -2.67 -13.77
C GLU A 125 5.82 -2.72 -13.73
N VAL A 126 6.34 -3.91 -13.48
CA VAL A 126 7.76 -4.25 -13.65
C VAL A 126 8.01 -4.36 -15.15
N SER A 127 8.08 -3.19 -15.82
CA SER A 127 8.19 -3.04 -17.26
C SER A 127 9.27 -1.98 -17.53
N LEU A 128 10.37 -2.40 -18.16
CA LEU A 128 11.36 -1.48 -18.73
C LEU A 128 10.66 -0.67 -19.84
N GLY A 129 10.37 0.60 -19.59
CA GLY A 129 10.10 1.52 -20.68
C GLY A 129 11.39 1.75 -21.47
N GLU A 130 11.26 2.00 -22.78
CA GLU A 130 12.38 2.22 -23.71
C GLU A 130 13.31 3.39 -23.28
N ASP A 131 12.81 4.33 -22.47
CA ASP A 131 13.60 5.43 -21.88
C ASP A 131 14.06 5.10 -20.45
N HIS A 132 15.16 4.36 -20.34
CA HIS A 132 15.69 3.88 -19.07
C HIS A 132 16.65 4.90 -18.41
N GLU A 133 16.12 6.00 -17.87
CA GLU A 133 16.88 6.85 -16.94
C GLU A 133 16.64 6.42 -15.49
N ILE A 134 17.71 6.00 -14.82
CA ILE A 134 17.69 5.65 -13.40
C ILE A 134 17.55 6.94 -12.59
N GLU A 135 16.36 7.16 -12.04
CA GLU A 135 16.09 8.31 -11.19
C GLU A 135 16.79 8.18 -9.83
N THR A 136 17.87 8.94 -9.66
CA THR A 136 18.63 9.03 -8.40
C THR A 136 18.28 10.28 -7.59
N GLY A 137 17.30 11.07 -8.04
CA GLY A 137 16.85 12.31 -7.39
C GLY A 137 15.96 12.10 -6.17
N GLY A 138 15.89 13.11 -5.29
CA GLY A 138 14.94 13.15 -4.17
C GLY A 138 15.11 11.99 -3.18
N ILE A 139 14.00 11.29 -2.91
CA ILE A 139 13.98 10.18 -1.92
C ILE A 139 14.68 8.91 -2.42
N TYR A 140 14.84 8.77 -3.74
CA TYR A 140 15.53 7.65 -4.37
C TYR A 140 17.04 7.67 -4.14
N ARG A 141 17.60 8.80 -3.68
CA ARG A 141 18.99 8.87 -3.24
C ARG A 141 19.26 8.05 -1.96
N TRP A 142 18.22 7.80 -1.16
CA TRP A 142 18.36 7.21 0.19
C TRP A 142 17.75 5.81 0.25
N LEU A 143 16.70 5.56 -0.54
CA LEU A 143 16.00 4.28 -0.59
C LEU A 143 15.83 3.84 -2.04
N VAL A 144 16.17 2.58 -2.32
CA VAL A 144 16.02 1.98 -3.67
C VAL A 144 14.54 1.79 -4.03
N HIS A 145 13.71 1.42 -3.04
CA HIS A 145 12.28 1.10 -3.23
C HIS A 145 11.37 1.82 -2.23
N PRO A 146 11.33 3.17 -2.23
CA PRO A 146 10.59 3.95 -1.23
C PRO A 146 9.07 3.79 -1.34
N GLY A 147 8.53 3.55 -2.54
CA GLY A 147 7.10 3.33 -2.77
C GLY A 147 6.60 2.02 -2.16
N GLU A 148 7.32 0.92 -2.39
CA GLU A 148 7.05 -0.38 -1.77
C GLU A 148 7.19 -0.32 -0.25
N LEU A 149 8.25 0.33 0.26
CA LEU A 149 8.40 0.53 1.70
C LEU A 149 7.23 1.32 2.30
N GLY A 150 6.81 2.41 1.66
CA GLY A 150 5.69 3.22 2.13
C GLY A 150 4.37 2.46 2.17
N PHE A 151 4.13 1.62 1.16
CA PHE A 151 2.98 0.72 1.13
C PHE A 151 3.01 -0.31 2.27
N GLY A 152 4.16 -0.94 2.50
CA GLY A 152 4.32 -1.94 3.56
C GLY A 152 4.08 -1.34 4.93
N LEU A 153 4.64 -0.15 5.19
CA LEU A 153 4.43 0.59 6.44
C LEU A 153 2.97 0.99 6.64
N ALA A 154 2.24 1.35 5.60
CA ALA A 154 0.82 1.67 5.70
C ALA A 154 -0.07 0.47 6.03
N MET A 155 0.22 -0.68 5.41
CA MET A 155 -0.47 -1.93 5.68
C MET A 155 -0.14 -2.43 7.10
N LEU A 156 1.12 -2.29 7.52
CA LEU A 156 1.52 -2.62 8.89
C LEU A 156 0.84 -1.67 9.90
N GLY A 157 0.78 -0.37 9.61
CA GLY A 157 0.06 0.61 10.43
C GLY A 157 -1.42 0.24 10.61
N THR A 158 -2.08 -0.21 9.53
CA THR A 158 -3.46 -0.73 9.56
C THR A 158 -3.61 -1.90 10.54
N VAL A 159 -2.71 -2.88 10.43
CA VAL A 159 -2.74 -4.08 11.27
C VAL A 159 -2.60 -3.72 12.75
N PHE A 160 -1.69 -2.79 13.07
CA PHE A 160 -1.46 -2.32 14.44
C PHE A 160 -2.63 -1.49 14.99
N LEU A 161 -3.22 -0.62 14.16
CA LEU A 161 -4.41 0.16 14.50
C LEU A 161 -5.59 -0.76 14.85
N CYS A 162 -5.78 -1.82 14.06
CA CYS A 162 -6.85 -2.80 14.27
C CYS A 162 -6.50 -3.87 15.31
N ARG A 163 -5.24 -3.94 15.78
CA ARG A 163 -4.71 -5.02 16.63
C ARG A 163 -5.02 -6.42 16.10
N SER A 164 -4.98 -6.57 14.79
CA SER A 164 -5.49 -7.76 14.10
C SER A 164 -4.40 -8.82 13.98
N LEU A 165 -4.58 -9.96 14.65
CA LEU A 165 -3.65 -11.09 14.52
C LEU A 165 -3.80 -11.77 13.15
N VAL A 166 -5.03 -11.81 12.62
CA VAL A 166 -5.30 -12.38 11.30
C VAL A 166 -4.69 -11.50 10.22
N GLY A 167 -4.90 -10.19 10.29
CA GLY A 167 -4.32 -9.19 9.40
C GLY A 167 -2.78 -9.20 9.44
N PHE A 168 -2.20 -9.32 10.64
CA PHE A 168 -0.75 -9.45 10.80
C PHE A 168 -0.21 -10.73 10.14
N SER A 169 -0.89 -11.85 10.32
CA SER A 169 -0.51 -13.12 9.72
C SER A 169 -0.58 -13.07 8.20
N LEU A 170 -1.64 -12.49 7.64
CA LEU A 170 -1.79 -12.29 6.19
C LEU A 170 -0.73 -11.32 5.65
N PHE A 171 -0.42 -10.25 6.39
CA PHE A 171 0.67 -9.34 6.04
C PHE A 171 2.01 -10.08 5.95
N LEU A 172 2.35 -10.87 6.97
CA LEU A 172 3.65 -11.54 7.07
C LEU A 172 3.80 -12.68 6.04
N VAL A 173 2.75 -13.47 5.84
CA VAL A 173 2.80 -14.70 5.03
C VAL A 173 2.49 -14.46 3.56
N ALA A 174 1.64 -13.48 3.24
CA ALA A 174 1.21 -13.23 1.86
C ALA A 174 1.75 -11.90 1.32
N LEU A 175 1.50 -10.79 2.02
CA LEU A 175 1.81 -9.47 1.46
C LEU A 175 3.32 -9.20 1.39
N LEU A 176 4.03 -9.44 2.50
CA LEU A 176 5.46 -9.17 2.59
C LEU A 176 6.27 -9.99 1.56
N PRO A 177 6.03 -11.31 1.36
CA PRO A 177 6.73 -12.08 0.33
C PRO A 177 6.42 -11.57 -1.09
N LEU A 178 5.17 -11.20 -1.39
CA LEU A 178 4.80 -10.65 -2.70
C LEU A 178 5.55 -9.35 -3.00
N MET A 179 5.66 -8.46 -2.02
CA MET A 179 6.43 -7.22 -2.14
C MET A 179 7.92 -7.52 -2.39
N LEU A 180 8.50 -8.46 -1.66
CA LEU A 180 9.90 -8.86 -1.86
C LEU A 180 10.13 -9.48 -3.25
N ILE A 181 9.19 -10.28 -3.76
CA ILE A 181 9.26 -10.84 -5.12
C ILE A 181 9.22 -9.72 -6.16
N ARG A 182 8.34 -8.73 -5.98
CA ARG A 182 8.24 -7.56 -6.87
C ARG A 182 9.54 -6.78 -6.93
N VAL A 183 10.07 -6.42 -5.75
CA VAL A 183 11.37 -5.72 -5.62
C VAL A 183 12.51 -6.51 -6.26
N ARG A 184 12.56 -7.84 -6.07
CA ARG A 184 13.58 -8.69 -6.70
C ARG A 184 13.46 -8.71 -8.23
N ARG A 185 12.25 -8.80 -8.77
CA ARG A 185 12.04 -8.78 -10.23
C ARG A 185 12.44 -7.43 -10.83
N GLU A 186 12.10 -6.34 -10.16
CA GLU A 186 12.49 -5.00 -10.57
C GLU A 186 14.02 -4.83 -10.57
N ASN A 187 14.68 -5.24 -9.49
CA ASN A 187 16.15 -5.24 -9.41
C ASN A 187 16.81 -6.10 -10.50
N GLN A 188 16.21 -7.23 -10.89
CA GLN A 188 16.70 -8.08 -11.96
C GLN A 188 16.56 -7.41 -13.34
N LEU A 189 15.45 -6.71 -13.58
CA LEU A 189 15.26 -5.97 -14.83
C LEU A 189 16.27 -4.83 -14.96
N ILE A 190 16.47 -4.05 -13.90
CA ILE A 190 17.47 -2.97 -13.87
C ILE A 190 18.86 -3.53 -14.19
N ARG A 191 19.26 -4.63 -13.53
CA ARG A 191 20.57 -5.27 -13.77
C ARG A 191 20.76 -5.74 -15.22
N ARG A 192 19.71 -6.31 -15.83
CA ARG A 192 19.77 -6.75 -17.25
C ARG A 192 19.90 -5.56 -18.19
N ALA A 193 19.11 -4.51 -17.97
CA ALA A 193 19.15 -3.30 -18.78
C ALA A 193 20.53 -2.61 -18.72
N THR A 194 21.16 -2.55 -17.54
CA THR A 194 22.52 -2.00 -17.39
C THR A 194 23.60 -2.89 -18.00
N ALA A 195 23.43 -4.22 -17.97
CA ALA A 195 24.37 -5.14 -18.60
C ALA A 195 24.35 -5.01 -20.13
N ASP A 196 23.17 -4.93 -20.74
CA ASP A 196 23.02 -4.79 -22.19
C ASP A 196 23.56 -3.44 -22.70
N SER A 197 23.38 -2.34 -21.96
CA SER A 197 23.91 -1.04 -22.36
C SER A 197 25.45 -0.95 -22.31
N THR A 198 26.09 -1.77 -21.47
CA THR A 198 27.56 -1.85 -21.42
C THR A 198 28.12 -2.59 -22.63
N ILE A 199 27.39 -3.57 -23.16
CA ILE A 199 27.80 -4.39 -24.32
C ILE A 199 27.71 -3.61 -25.65
N ILE A 200 26.87 -2.57 -25.72
CA ILE A 200 26.69 -1.75 -26.95
C ILE A 200 27.78 -0.66 -27.09
N LEU A 201 28.60 -0.43 -26.06
CA LEU A 201 29.65 0.60 -26.04
C LEU A 201 31.09 0.05 -26.21
N GLU A 202 31.25 -1.26 -26.43
CA GLU A 202 32.51 -1.91 -26.83
C GLU A 202 32.46 -2.37 -28.29
#